data_AF-A0AAD9GNR8-F1
#
_entry.id   AF-A0AAD9GNR8-F1
#
_cell.length_a   1.000
_cell.length_b   1.000
_cell.length_c   1.000
_cell.angle_alpha   90.00
_cell.angle_beta   90.00
_cell.angle_gamma   90.00
#
_symmetry.space_group_name_H-M   'P 1'
#
loop_
_entity.id
_entity.type
_entity.pdbx_description
1 polymer ?
#
loop_
_entity_poly.entity_id
_entity_poly.type
_entity_poly.pdbx_seq_one_letter_code
_entity_poly.pdbx_strand_id
1 'polypeptide(L)'
;MESPSLLVELEESANTTLDRCRAARPANTTRAYAPKQKEFKAWCDRKGFHETTRYQVTASKMHLFLEEEVVDRQVRVKSSTRRVSVATVEMYVNALSDLYNDQHSRGVNSHPHPRNSLIKALLTSLTREKHEKNKREYVDRGIWSLLDGYCTTNELVAISRYYMNLNTGGDLRNRLSHFLCHACLLRGESARNMELPDLFSVELEHEGLQNTERS
;
A
#
# COMPACT_ATOMS: atom_id res chain seq x y z
N MET A 1 -13.24 -32.47 -31.61
CA MET A 1 -13.85 -31.23 -31.11
C MET A 1 -14.44 -31.55 -29.76
N GLU A 2 -14.10 -30.78 -28.73
CA GLU A 2 -14.70 -30.93 -27.41
C GLU A 2 -16.19 -30.58 -27.47
N SER A 3 -17.01 -31.22 -26.62
CA SER A 3 -18.45 -30.92 -26.55
C SER A 3 -18.66 -29.48 -26.07
N PRO A 4 -19.64 -28.72 -26.61
CA PRO A 4 -20.00 -27.42 -26.09
C PRO A 4 -20.29 -27.42 -24.59
N SER A 5 -20.85 -28.52 -24.05
CA SER A 5 -21.10 -28.67 -22.62
C SER A 5 -19.81 -28.73 -21.79
N LEU A 6 -18.78 -29.40 -22.33
CA LEU A 6 -17.47 -29.54 -21.67
C LEU A 6 -16.73 -28.19 -21.65
N LEU A 7 -16.83 -27.41 -22.74
CA LEU A 7 -16.23 -26.08 -22.80
C LEU A 7 -16.82 -25.13 -21.75
N VAL A 8 -18.14 -25.15 -21.57
CA VAL A 8 -18.82 -24.36 -20.53
C VAL A 8 -18.36 -24.78 -19.14
N GLU A 9 -18.29 -26.08 -18.87
CA GLU A 9 -17.85 -26.60 -17.56
C GLU A 9 -16.39 -26.20 -17.24
N LEU A 10 -15.50 -26.24 -18.25
CA LEU A 10 -14.12 -25.78 -18.12
C LEU A 10 -14.04 -24.27 -17.80
N GLU A 11 -14.82 -23.44 -18.49
CA GLU A 11 -14.89 -21.99 -18.24
C GLU A 11 -15.49 -21.68 -16.86
N GLU A 12 -16.54 -22.37 -16.43
CA GLU A 12 -17.16 -22.21 -15.11
C GLU A 12 -16.19 -22.57 -13.99
N SER A 13 -15.45 -23.68 -14.14
CA SER A 13 -14.43 -24.11 -13.18
C SER A 13 -13.31 -23.07 -13.02
N ALA A 14 -12.81 -22.53 -14.15
CA ALA A 14 -11.82 -21.46 -14.15
C ALA A 14 -12.36 -20.18 -13.48
N ASN A 15 -13.57 -19.75 -13.83
CA ASN A 15 -14.20 -18.56 -13.26
C ASN A 15 -14.44 -18.69 -11.74
N THR A 16 -14.85 -19.87 -11.27
CA THR A 16 -15.05 -20.16 -9.84
C THR A 16 -13.74 -20.00 -9.05
N THR A 17 -12.62 -20.44 -9.63
CA THR A 17 -11.30 -20.26 -9.01
C THR A 17 -10.94 -18.77 -8.89
N LEU A 18 -11.19 -17.99 -9.94
CA LEU A 18 -10.94 -16.54 -9.92
C LEU A 18 -11.80 -15.82 -8.88
N ASP A 19 -13.07 -16.22 -8.72
CA ASP A 19 -13.98 -15.65 -7.72
C ASP A 19 -13.53 -15.99 -6.30
N ARG A 20 -13.04 -17.20 -6.05
CA ARG A 20 -12.43 -17.58 -4.76
C ARG A 20 -11.21 -16.71 -4.44
N CYS A 21 -10.30 -16.52 -5.40
CA CYS A 21 -9.14 -15.65 -5.23
C CYS A 21 -9.53 -14.19 -4.93
N ARG A 22 -10.60 -13.70 -5.56
CA ARG A 22 -11.16 -12.37 -5.27
C ARG A 22 -11.74 -12.27 -3.87
N ALA A 23 -12.49 -13.28 -3.43
CA ALA A 23 -13.08 -13.32 -2.09
C ALA A 23 -12.01 -13.38 -0.99
N ALA A 24 -10.89 -14.06 -1.24
CA ALA A 24 -9.75 -14.14 -0.32
C ALA A 24 -8.89 -12.86 -0.26
N ARG A 25 -9.18 -11.85 -1.07
CA ARG A 25 -8.39 -10.62 -1.14
C ARG A 25 -8.45 -9.86 0.21
N PRO A 26 -7.32 -9.26 0.66
CA PRO A 26 -7.33 -8.40 1.83
C PRO A 26 -8.38 -7.29 1.71
N ALA A 27 -9.24 -7.15 2.73
CA ALA A 27 -10.33 -6.17 2.76
C ALA A 27 -9.87 -4.73 2.48
N ASN A 28 -8.66 -4.39 2.91
CA ASN A 28 -8.05 -3.08 2.66
C ASN A 28 -7.82 -2.81 1.18
N THR A 29 -7.33 -3.80 0.42
CA THR A 29 -7.09 -3.66 -1.03
C THR A 29 -8.40 -3.48 -1.77
N THR A 30 -9.42 -4.28 -1.43
CA THR A 30 -10.77 -4.14 -2.01
C THR A 30 -11.34 -2.75 -1.76
N ARG A 31 -11.30 -2.29 -0.50
CA ARG A 31 -11.78 -0.96 -0.11
C ARG A 31 -11.02 0.18 -0.81
N ALA A 32 -9.72 0.03 -1.04
CA ALA A 32 -8.90 1.04 -1.69
C ALA A 32 -9.12 1.11 -3.20
N TYR A 33 -9.32 -0.05 -3.86
CA TYR A 33 -9.36 -0.15 -5.33
C TYR A 33 -10.78 0.02 -5.89
N ALA A 34 -11.81 -0.50 -5.22
CA ALA A 34 -13.18 -0.49 -5.73
C ALA A 34 -13.69 0.93 -6.11
N PRO A 35 -13.46 2.00 -5.30
CA PRO A 35 -13.87 3.35 -5.69
C PRO A 35 -13.19 3.84 -6.97
N LYS A 36 -11.90 3.51 -7.15
CA LYS A 36 -11.09 3.94 -8.31
C LYS A 36 -11.53 3.24 -9.59
N GLN A 37 -11.81 1.95 -9.50
CA GLN A 37 -12.37 1.17 -10.60
C GLN A 37 -13.76 1.67 -10.99
N LYS A 38 -14.59 2.06 -9.99
CA LYS A 38 -15.91 2.67 -10.24
C LYS A 38 -15.80 4.02 -10.96
N GLU A 39 -14.89 4.89 -10.52
CA GLU A 39 -14.63 6.18 -11.18
C GLU A 39 -14.22 5.99 -12.65
N PHE A 40 -13.34 5.03 -12.94
CA PHE A 40 -12.95 4.71 -14.32
C PHE A 40 -14.13 4.24 -15.17
N LYS A 41 -14.98 3.34 -14.65
CA LYS A 41 -16.17 2.89 -15.38
C LYS A 41 -17.13 4.05 -15.67
N ALA A 42 -17.38 4.91 -14.68
CA ALA A 42 -18.21 6.09 -14.85
C ALA A 42 -17.62 7.08 -15.88
N TRP A 43 -16.29 7.20 -15.95
CA TRP A 43 -15.63 7.98 -16.99
C TRP A 43 -15.79 7.33 -18.38
N CYS A 44 -15.65 6.00 -18.48
CA CYS A 44 -15.91 5.27 -19.73
C CYS A 44 -17.34 5.47 -20.25
N ASP A 45 -18.34 5.53 -19.35
CA ASP A 45 -19.72 5.80 -19.72
C ASP A 45 -19.90 7.19 -20.34
N ARG A 46 -19.18 8.21 -19.82
CA ARG A 46 -19.21 9.58 -20.37
C ARG A 46 -18.48 9.71 -21.70
N LYS A 47 -17.48 8.87 -21.97
CA LYS A 47 -16.62 8.96 -23.17
C LYS A 47 -17.24 8.38 -24.43
N GLY A 48 -18.28 7.56 -24.32
CA GLY A 48 -18.94 6.97 -25.49
C GLY A 48 -18.12 5.88 -26.19
N PHE A 49 -17.30 5.12 -25.46
CA PHE A 49 -16.63 3.95 -26.04
C PHE A 49 -17.63 2.89 -26.52
N HIS A 50 -17.22 2.11 -27.52
CA HIS A 50 -18.01 1.00 -28.06
C HIS A 50 -18.48 0.06 -26.95
N GLU A 51 -19.74 -0.36 -27.01
CA GLU A 51 -20.45 -1.07 -25.94
C GLU A 51 -19.68 -2.29 -25.42
N THR A 52 -19.19 -3.14 -26.33
CA THR A 52 -18.50 -4.40 -25.97
C THR A 52 -17.11 -4.20 -25.36
N THR A 53 -16.45 -3.08 -25.64
CA THR A 53 -15.08 -2.81 -25.17
C THR A 53 -15.04 -1.71 -24.12
N ARG A 54 -16.19 -1.11 -23.77
CA ARG A 54 -16.29 0.12 -22.98
C ARG A 54 -15.43 0.07 -21.72
N TYR A 55 -15.57 -1.00 -20.95
CA TYR A 55 -14.89 -1.17 -19.66
C TYR A 55 -13.54 -1.90 -19.75
N GLN A 56 -13.13 -2.40 -20.92
CA GLN A 56 -11.81 -3.00 -21.08
C GLN A 56 -10.74 -1.96 -20.78
N VAL A 57 -9.84 -2.29 -19.85
CA VAL A 57 -8.71 -1.44 -19.47
C VAL A 57 -7.59 -1.64 -20.49
N THR A 58 -7.23 -0.57 -21.18
CA THR A 58 -6.07 -0.54 -22.08
C THR A 58 -5.09 0.52 -21.59
N ALA A 59 -3.83 0.47 -22.05
CA ALA A 59 -2.83 1.48 -21.69
C ALA A 59 -3.30 2.90 -22.06
N SER A 60 -3.87 3.07 -23.25
CA SER A 60 -4.36 4.37 -23.72
C SER A 60 -5.54 4.89 -22.91
N LYS A 61 -6.52 4.03 -22.58
CA LYS A 61 -7.66 4.41 -21.74
C LYS A 61 -7.21 4.75 -20.32
N MET A 62 -6.31 3.96 -19.74
CA MET A 62 -5.73 4.24 -18.44
C MET A 62 -5.02 5.59 -18.44
N HIS A 63 -4.18 5.87 -19.45
CA HIS A 63 -3.47 7.14 -19.54
C HIS A 63 -4.43 8.33 -19.63
N LEU A 64 -5.36 8.29 -20.59
CA LEU A 64 -6.30 9.40 -20.81
C LEU A 64 -7.17 9.66 -19.58
N PHE A 65 -7.64 8.61 -18.91
CA PHE A 65 -8.40 8.74 -17.67
C PHE A 65 -7.56 9.40 -16.56
N LEU A 66 -6.29 8.99 -16.38
CA LEU A 66 -5.43 9.57 -15.35
C LEU A 66 -5.20 11.06 -15.62
N GLU A 67 -4.92 11.43 -16.86
CA GLU A 67 -4.68 12.80 -17.29
C GLU A 67 -5.90 13.69 -17.05
N GLU A 68 -7.09 13.27 -17.49
CA GLU A 68 -8.30 14.10 -17.42
C GLU A 68 -8.93 14.17 -16.03
N GLU A 69 -8.95 13.06 -15.29
CA GLU A 69 -9.77 12.96 -14.07
C GLU A 69 -8.94 12.95 -12.78
N VAL A 70 -7.65 12.61 -12.84
CA VAL A 70 -6.87 12.28 -11.63
C VAL A 70 -5.72 13.26 -11.41
N VAL A 71 -4.81 13.43 -12.38
CA VAL A 71 -3.50 14.11 -12.19
C VAL A 71 -3.64 15.53 -11.65
N ASP A 72 -4.57 16.32 -12.19
CA ASP A 72 -4.79 17.72 -11.77
C ASP A 72 -5.92 17.90 -10.77
N ARG A 73 -6.47 16.80 -10.26
CA ARG A 73 -7.55 16.84 -9.28
C ARG A 73 -7.10 17.57 -8.02
N GLN A 74 -7.86 18.58 -7.64
CA GLN A 74 -7.67 19.32 -6.41
C GLN A 74 -8.35 18.60 -5.24
N VAL A 75 -7.62 18.46 -4.13
CA VAL A 75 -8.09 17.84 -2.88
C VAL A 75 -7.96 18.84 -1.75
N ARG A 76 -9.05 18.99 -1.00
CA ARG A 76 -9.10 19.86 0.18
C ARG A 76 -8.44 19.17 1.37
N VAL A 77 -7.52 19.88 2.00
CA VAL A 77 -6.86 19.52 3.26
C VAL A 77 -7.21 20.61 4.28
N LYS A 78 -7.06 20.32 5.58
CA LYS A 78 -7.54 21.16 6.71
C LYS A 78 -7.35 22.68 6.51
N SER A 79 -6.24 23.12 5.94
CA SER A 79 -5.91 24.54 5.74
C SER A 79 -5.64 24.94 4.29
N SER A 80 -5.71 24.02 3.31
CA SER A 80 -5.31 24.31 1.93
C SER A 80 -5.91 23.36 0.92
N THR A 81 -5.90 23.77 -0.34
CA THR A 81 -6.21 22.90 -1.47
C THR A 81 -4.90 22.51 -2.16
N ARG A 82 -4.71 21.22 -2.44
CA ARG A 82 -3.52 20.73 -3.15
C ARG A 82 -3.89 19.73 -4.22
N ARG A 83 -3.06 19.62 -5.26
CA ARG A 83 -3.14 18.52 -6.24
C ARG A 83 -2.98 17.18 -5.54
N VAL A 84 -3.60 16.14 -6.08
CA VAL A 84 -3.38 14.76 -5.63
C VAL A 84 -1.88 14.43 -5.61
N SER A 85 -1.48 13.57 -4.68
CA SER A 85 -0.08 13.12 -4.63
C SER A 85 0.20 12.08 -5.72
N VAL A 86 1.47 11.95 -6.09
CA VAL A 86 1.94 10.88 -6.99
C VAL A 86 1.52 9.49 -6.47
N ALA A 87 1.57 9.27 -5.15
CA ALA A 87 1.11 8.03 -4.53
C ALA A 87 -0.38 7.75 -4.82
N THR A 88 -1.24 8.77 -4.80
CA THR A 88 -2.65 8.60 -5.15
C THR A 88 -2.80 8.20 -6.62
N VAL A 89 -2.08 8.85 -7.54
CA VAL A 89 -2.09 8.49 -8.98
C VAL A 89 -1.63 7.05 -9.17
N GLU A 90 -0.56 6.63 -8.49
CA GLU A 90 -0.07 5.25 -8.52
C GLU A 90 -1.09 4.25 -7.95
N MET A 91 -1.87 4.62 -6.93
CA MET A 91 -2.99 3.79 -6.48
C MET A 91 -4.07 3.60 -7.55
N TYR A 92 -4.35 4.61 -8.38
CA TYR A 92 -5.25 4.44 -9.55
C TYR A 92 -4.64 3.50 -10.58
N VAL A 93 -3.35 3.65 -10.90
CA VAL A 93 -2.63 2.73 -11.81
C VAL A 93 -2.72 1.29 -11.30
N ASN A 94 -2.51 1.06 -10.00
CA ASN A 94 -2.58 -0.27 -9.40
C ASN A 94 -4.02 -0.82 -9.41
N ALA A 95 -5.02 0.00 -9.06
CA ALA A 95 -6.42 -0.41 -9.09
C ALA A 95 -6.92 -0.76 -10.51
N LEU A 96 -6.45 -0.05 -11.53
CA LEU A 96 -6.82 -0.32 -12.91
C LEU A 96 -6.02 -1.48 -13.52
N SER A 97 -4.75 -1.66 -13.14
CA SER A 97 -3.97 -2.85 -13.50
C SER A 97 -4.60 -4.11 -12.90
N ASP A 98 -5.12 -4.00 -11.68
CA ASP A 98 -5.89 -5.06 -11.03
C ASP A 98 -7.19 -5.40 -11.77
N LEU A 99 -7.94 -4.38 -12.20
CA LEU A 99 -9.12 -4.59 -13.03
C LEU A 99 -8.77 -5.24 -14.37
N TYR A 100 -7.66 -4.82 -14.99
CA TYR A 100 -7.15 -5.46 -16.21
C TYR A 100 -6.80 -6.93 -15.97
N ASN A 101 -6.10 -7.26 -14.89
CA ASN A 101 -5.69 -8.64 -14.62
C ASN A 101 -6.90 -9.57 -14.50
N ASP A 102 -7.99 -9.12 -13.87
CA ASP A 102 -9.24 -9.89 -13.87
C ASP A 102 -9.84 -10.04 -15.27
N GLN A 103 -9.91 -8.96 -16.05
CA GLN A 103 -10.44 -9.03 -17.41
C GLN A 103 -9.61 -9.96 -18.30
N HIS A 104 -8.30 -9.94 -18.14
CA HIS A 104 -7.36 -10.76 -18.89
C HIS A 104 -7.47 -12.23 -18.49
N SER A 105 -7.50 -12.54 -17.19
CA SER A 105 -7.67 -13.90 -16.69
C SER A 105 -9.00 -14.54 -17.09
N ARG A 106 -10.04 -13.72 -17.33
CA ARG A 106 -11.35 -14.18 -17.83
C ARG A 106 -11.45 -14.22 -19.37
N GLY A 107 -10.37 -13.91 -20.08
CA GLY A 107 -10.37 -13.84 -21.54
C GLY A 107 -11.17 -12.67 -22.14
N VAL A 108 -11.70 -11.76 -21.32
CA VAL A 108 -12.49 -10.59 -21.75
C VAL A 108 -11.60 -9.51 -22.36
N ASN A 109 -10.31 -9.47 -22.00
CA ASN A 109 -9.37 -8.46 -22.48
C ASN A 109 -8.06 -9.09 -22.96
N SER A 110 -7.81 -9.02 -24.27
CA SER A 110 -6.63 -9.57 -24.93
C SER A 110 -5.53 -8.53 -25.17
N HIS A 111 -5.72 -7.28 -24.75
CA HIS A 111 -4.72 -6.22 -24.95
C HIS A 111 -3.50 -6.44 -24.06
N PRO A 112 -2.32 -5.86 -24.39
CA PRO A 112 -1.16 -5.87 -23.51
C PRO A 112 -1.43 -5.18 -22.17
N HIS A 113 -0.66 -5.59 -21.14
CA HIS A 113 -0.80 -5.04 -19.80
C HIS A 113 -0.72 -3.49 -19.80
N PRO A 114 -1.66 -2.78 -19.15
CA PRO A 114 -1.84 -1.35 -19.34
C PRO A 114 -0.75 -0.50 -18.69
N ARG A 115 -0.07 -1.00 -17.64
CA ARG A 115 1.10 -0.36 -17.01
C ARG A 115 2.36 -0.49 -17.88
N ASN A 116 2.34 0.13 -19.06
CA ASN A 116 3.42 0.12 -20.03
C ASN A 116 4.42 1.28 -19.81
N SER A 117 5.34 1.49 -20.75
CA SER A 117 6.33 2.57 -20.71
C SER A 117 5.72 3.97 -20.62
N LEU A 118 4.55 4.19 -21.23
CA LEU A 118 3.85 5.48 -21.20
C LEU A 118 3.36 5.82 -19.78
N ILE A 119 2.72 4.86 -19.10
CA ILE A 119 2.28 5.05 -17.70
C ILE A 119 3.49 5.26 -16.77
N LYS A 120 4.59 4.53 -17.02
CA LYS A 120 5.84 4.73 -16.26
C LYS A 120 6.39 6.14 -16.47
N ALA A 121 6.43 6.63 -17.72
CA ALA A 121 6.90 7.98 -18.04
C ALA A 121 6.05 9.06 -17.36
N LEU A 122 4.73 8.90 -17.33
CA LEU A 122 3.82 9.80 -16.60
C LEU A 122 4.17 9.86 -15.11
N LEU A 123 4.27 8.71 -14.43
CA LEU A 123 4.61 8.65 -13.00
C LEU A 123 6.00 9.27 -12.71
N THR A 124 6.99 9.02 -13.57
CA THR A 124 8.32 9.64 -13.47
C THR A 124 8.26 11.15 -13.64
N SER A 125 7.47 11.67 -14.59
CA SER A 125 7.28 13.12 -14.75
C SER A 125 6.71 13.76 -13.50
N LEU A 126 5.63 13.20 -12.94
CA LEU A 126 4.98 13.71 -11.75
C LEU A 126 5.91 13.67 -10.52
N THR A 127 6.73 12.63 -10.41
CA THR A 127 7.74 12.51 -9.36
C THR A 127 8.79 13.60 -9.47
N ARG A 128 9.28 13.86 -10.70
CA ARG A 128 10.25 14.93 -10.97
C ARG A 128 9.66 16.31 -10.68
N GLU A 129 8.43 16.58 -11.10
CA GLU A 129 7.73 17.83 -10.79
C GLU A 129 7.60 18.06 -9.28
N LYS A 130 7.21 17.02 -8.53
CA LYS A 130 7.16 17.07 -7.06
C LYS A 130 8.54 17.37 -6.47
N HIS A 131 9.58 16.70 -6.95
CA HIS A 131 10.94 16.92 -6.47
C HIS A 131 11.39 18.38 -6.70
N GLU A 132 11.17 18.92 -7.90
CA GLU A 132 11.51 20.31 -8.22
C GLU A 132 10.69 21.33 -7.44
N LYS A 133 9.43 21.00 -7.13
CA LYS A 133 8.61 21.81 -6.22
C LYS A 133 9.19 21.81 -4.81
N ASN A 134 9.44 20.63 -4.23
CA ASN A 134 10.01 20.49 -2.90
C ASN A 134 11.35 21.20 -2.76
N LYS A 135 12.19 21.14 -3.80
CA LYS A 135 13.47 21.86 -3.86
C LYS A 135 13.27 23.38 -3.82
N ARG A 136 12.30 23.92 -4.58
CA ARG A 136 11.98 25.36 -4.59
C ARG A 136 11.38 25.85 -3.29
N GLU A 137 10.60 25.00 -2.62
CA GLU A 137 9.97 25.31 -1.33
C GLU A 137 10.88 25.01 -0.13
N TYR A 138 12.14 24.62 -0.36
CA TYR A 138 13.10 24.24 0.70
C TYR A 138 12.53 23.22 1.69
N VAL A 139 11.71 22.29 1.20
CA VAL A 139 11.14 21.22 2.05
C VAL A 139 12.30 20.39 2.61
N ASP A 140 12.38 20.33 3.94
CA ASP A 140 13.40 19.55 4.63
C ASP A 140 13.27 18.07 4.27
N ARG A 141 14.39 17.49 3.84
CA ARG A 141 14.51 16.10 3.41
C ARG A 141 14.75 15.14 4.58
N GLY A 142 15.12 15.67 5.75
CA GLY A 142 15.35 14.93 6.99
C GLY A 142 14.06 14.59 7.72
N ILE A 143 12.96 15.32 7.48
CA ILE A 143 11.64 15.02 8.06
C ILE A 143 11.19 13.63 7.58
N TRP A 144 10.75 12.79 8.52
CA TRP A 144 10.38 11.38 8.36
C TRP A 144 11.55 10.43 8.02
N SER A 145 12.79 10.89 8.13
CA SER A 145 13.97 10.01 8.03
C SER A 145 14.29 9.35 9.38
N LEU A 146 15.29 8.45 9.42
CA LEU A 146 15.79 7.89 10.69
C LEU A 146 16.23 8.98 11.68
N LEU A 147 16.64 10.14 11.16
CA LEU A 147 17.05 11.31 11.95
C LEU A 147 15.87 12.09 12.55
N ASP A 148 14.63 11.76 12.16
CA ASP A 148 13.36 12.33 12.68
C ASP A 148 12.73 11.45 13.78
N GLY A 149 13.48 10.44 14.26
CA GLY A 149 13.05 9.57 15.36
C GLY A 149 13.34 10.14 16.75
N TYR A 150 12.86 9.46 17.80
CA TYR A 150 13.25 9.72 19.20
C TYR A 150 14.70 9.27 19.42
N CYS A 151 15.66 10.07 18.94
CA CYS A 151 17.07 9.71 18.85
C CYS A 151 17.81 9.85 20.18
N THR A 152 17.23 10.50 21.19
CA THR A 152 17.91 10.68 22.48
C THR A 152 17.43 9.67 23.52
N THR A 153 18.37 9.18 24.34
CA THR A 153 18.06 8.35 25.51
C THR A 153 17.05 9.04 26.42
N ASN A 154 17.09 10.37 26.50
CA ASN A 154 16.17 11.16 27.31
C ASN A 154 14.72 11.09 26.82
N GLU A 155 14.48 11.11 25.50
CA GLU A 155 13.14 10.96 24.92
C GLU A 155 12.59 9.56 25.18
N LEU A 156 13.41 8.51 25.00
CA LEU A 156 13.03 7.13 25.30
C LEU A 156 12.69 6.96 26.79
N VAL A 157 13.48 7.55 27.68
CA VAL A 157 13.20 7.55 29.13
C VAL A 157 11.91 8.32 29.45
N ALA A 158 11.67 9.46 28.81
CA ALA A 158 10.44 10.24 29.01
C ALA A 158 9.19 9.46 28.57
N ILE A 159 9.25 8.79 27.41
CA ILE A 159 8.17 7.92 26.91
C ILE A 159 7.94 6.75 27.87
N SER A 160 9.01 6.10 28.35
CA SER A 160 8.90 5.03 29.35
C SER A 160 8.24 5.53 30.63
N ARG A 161 8.68 6.68 31.16
CA ARG A 161 8.11 7.28 32.38
C ARG A 161 6.65 7.65 32.21
N TYR A 162 6.26 8.18 31.05
CA TYR A 162 4.87 8.50 30.75
C TYR A 162 3.95 7.28 30.94
N TYR A 163 4.28 6.14 30.32
CA TYR A 163 3.46 4.93 30.47
C TYR A 163 3.53 4.34 31.88
N MET A 164 4.70 4.37 32.53
CA MET A 164 4.85 3.89 33.90
C MET A 164 4.04 4.73 34.91
N ASN A 165 3.93 6.05 34.68
CA ASN A 165 3.17 6.94 35.55
C ASN A 165 1.65 6.74 35.42
N LEU A 166 1.15 6.31 34.26
CA LEU A 166 -0.25 5.93 34.09
C LEU A 166 -0.58 4.63 34.84
N ASN A 167 0.40 3.73 34.94
CA ASN A 167 0.38 2.51 35.76
C ASN A 167 -0.87 1.62 35.57
N THR A 168 -1.42 1.57 34.36
CA THR A 168 -2.49 0.62 34.01
C THR A 168 -1.94 -0.57 33.22
N GLY A 169 -2.64 -1.71 33.26
CA GLY A 169 -2.24 -2.88 32.46
C GLY A 169 -2.21 -2.59 30.95
N GLY A 170 -3.10 -1.73 30.46
CA GLY A 170 -3.11 -1.29 29.06
C GLY A 170 -1.88 -0.46 28.69
N ASP A 171 -1.44 0.41 29.60
CA ASP A 171 -0.28 1.27 29.38
C ASP A 171 1.04 0.51 29.45
N LEU A 172 1.14 -0.50 30.32
CA LEU A 172 2.28 -1.41 30.35
C LEU A 172 2.40 -2.20 29.04
N ARG A 173 1.28 -2.68 28.48
CA ARG A 173 1.25 -3.31 27.15
C ARG A 173 1.66 -2.34 26.05
N ASN A 174 1.13 -1.12 26.07
CA ASN A 174 1.47 -0.10 25.07
C ASN A 174 2.96 0.28 25.14
N ARG A 175 3.52 0.35 26.36
CA ARG A 175 4.95 0.56 26.60
C ARG A 175 5.79 -0.57 26.00
N LEU A 176 5.46 -1.83 26.28
CA LEU A 176 6.15 -2.99 25.70
C LEU A 176 6.09 -2.94 24.17
N SER A 177 4.90 -2.73 23.60
CA SER A 177 4.71 -2.67 22.15
C SER A 177 5.53 -1.54 21.51
N HIS A 178 5.60 -0.36 22.13
CA HIS A 178 6.39 0.77 21.66
C HIS A 178 7.89 0.41 21.60
N PHE A 179 8.45 -0.09 22.69
CA PHE A 179 9.88 -0.43 22.76
C PHE A 179 10.25 -1.64 21.91
N LEU A 180 9.36 -2.64 21.81
CA LEU A 180 9.56 -3.80 20.95
C LEU A 180 9.61 -3.37 19.47
N CYS A 181 8.69 -2.52 19.03
CA CYS A 181 8.71 -1.98 17.66
C CYS A 181 9.95 -1.12 17.40
N HIS A 182 10.39 -0.34 18.39
CA HIS A 182 11.60 0.49 18.30
C HIS A 182 12.87 -0.37 18.22
N ALA A 183 13.07 -1.29 19.15
CA ALA A 183 14.29 -2.10 19.24
C ALA A 183 14.43 -3.11 18.10
N CYS A 184 13.31 -3.70 17.66
CA CYS A 184 13.30 -4.70 16.60
C CYS A 184 12.95 -4.11 15.22
N LEU A 185 12.76 -2.79 15.10
CA LEU A 185 12.36 -2.08 13.88
C LEU A 185 11.11 -2.68 13.20
N LEU A 186 10.16 -3.15 14.01
CA LEU A 186 8.95 -3.81 13.53
C LEU A 186 7.89 -2.79 13.10
N ARG A 187 7.17 -3.13 12.03
CA ARG A 187 5.89 -2.47 11.72
C ARG A 187 4.81 -2.98 12.66
N GLY A 188 3.81 -2.15 12.94
CA GLY A 188 2.72 -2.53 13.83
C GLY A 188 1.91 -3.75 13.40
N GLU A 189 1.93 -4.12 12.10
CA GLU A 189 1.35 -5.40 11.64
C GLU A 189 2.18 -6.60 12.11
N SER A 190 3.50 -6.57 11.87
CA SER A 190 4.42 -7.61 12.31
C SER A 190 4.41 -7.79 13.84
N ALA A 191 4.41 -6.68 14.58
CA ALA A 191 4.37 -6.73 16.04
C ALA A 191 3.06 -7.29 16.62
N ARG A 192 1.93 -7.15 15.90
CA ARG A 192 0.62 -7.68 16.34
C ARG A 192 0.44 -9.17 16.04
N ASN A 193 1.13 -9.67 15.01
CA ASN A 193 1.10 -11.08 14.64
C ASN A 193 2.13 -11.89 15.43
N MET A 194 2.94 -11.26 16.28
CA MET A 194 3.88 -11.95 17.14
C MET A 194 3.15 -12.69 18.25
N GLU A 195 3.45 -13.97 18.38
CA GLU A 195 2.93 -14.82 19.44
C GLU A 195 4.02 -15.06 20.50
N LEU A 196 3.60 -15.45 21.70
CA LEU A 196 4.56 -15.79 22.77
C LEU A 196 5.56 -16.89 22.37
N PRO A 197 5.18 -17.93 21.58
CA PRO A 197 6.12 -18.92 21.07
C PRO A 197 7.20 -18.39 20.13
N ASP A 198 7.09 -17.15 19.62
CA ASP A 198 8.13 -16.52 18.79
C ASP A 198 9.27 -15.92 19.63
N LEU A 199 9.11 -15.83 20.96
CA LEU A 199 10.09 -15.26 21.87
C LEU A 199 10.86 -16.38 22.58
N PHE A 200 12.16 -16.49 22.26
CA PHE A 200 13.05 -17.47 22.85
C PHE A 200 14.13 -16.80 23.69
N SER A 201 14.48 -17.41 24.81
CA SER A 201 15.67 -17.04 25.58
C SER A 201 16.89 -17.75 24.99
N VAL A 202 17.94 -16.99 24.72
CA VAL A 202 19.25 -17.52 24.35
C VAL A 202 20.23 -17.11 25.44
N GLU A 203 20.89 -18.09 26.04
CA GLU A 203 22.04 -17.84 26.93
C GLU A 203 23.26 -17.60 26.04
N LEU A 204 23.84 -16.40 26.15
CA LEU A 204 25.06 -16.05 25.43
C LEU A 204 26.27 -16.38 26.31
N GLU A 205 26.99 -17.45 25.98
CA GLU A 205 28.24 -17.79 26.67
C GLU A 205 29.22 -16.61 26.59
N HIS A 206 29.78 -16.21 27.74
CA HIS A 206 30.72 -15.11 27.91
C HIS A 206 30.16 -13.67 27.87
N GLU A 207 28.84 -13.45 27.76
CA GLU A 207 28.24 -12.13 27.95
C GLU A 207 27.48 -12.03 29.28
N GLY A 208 28.07 -11.33 30.25
CA GLY A 208 27.53 -11.12 31.60
C GLY A 208 28.59 -10.53 32.54
N LEU A 209 28.20 -10.15 33.76
CA LEU A 209 29.18 -9.83 34.82
C LEU A 209 29.99 -11.10 35.11
N GLN A 210 31.21 -11.16 34.60
CA GLN A 210 32.18 -12.13 35.09
C GLN A 210 32.40 -11.77 36.55
N ASN A 211 31.94 -12.63 37.46
CA ASN A 211 32.32 -12.55 38.87
C ASN A 211 33.84 -12.76 38.91
N THR A 212 34.59 -11.67 38.79
CA THR A 212 35.98 -11.64 39.23
C THR A 212 35.94 -11.76 40.74
N GLU A 213 35.86 -12.99 41.23
CA GLU A 213 36.23 -13.31 42.60
C GLU A 213 37.70 -12.89 42.74
N ARG A 214 37.91 -11.75 43.39
CA ARG A 214 39.24 -11.36 43.85
C ARG A 214 39.63 -12.36 44.95
N SER A 215 40.53 -13.26 44.61
CA SER A 215 41.29 -14.08 45.57
C SER A 215 42.16 -13.21 46.46
#